data_AF-A0A1V2QXA4-F1
#
_entry.id   AF-A0A1V2QXA4-F1
#
_cell.length_a   1.000
_cell.length_b   1.000
_cell.length_c   1.000
_cell.angle_alpha   90.00
_cell.angle_beta   90.00
_cell.angle_gamma   90.00
#
_symmetry.space_group_name_H-M   'P 1'
#
loop_
_entity.id
_entity.type
_entity.pdbx_description
1 polymer ?
#
loop_
_entity_poly.entity_id
_entity_poly.type
_entity_poly.pdbx_seq_one_letter_code
_entity_poly.pdbx_strand_id
1 'polypeptide(L)'
;MDGTAPGTTEFERLAEGIREVRDGLTRLRATAHSPDGLISATVGAHGALLDLDIDPRVYRDPDSRALADAITATVRAATERAGQQAVRLARRLLPDGGPEDVDPAFDPLLHHLEGGGRAWRR
;
A
#
# COMPACT_ATOMS: atom_id res chain seq x y z
N MET A 1 -27.04 39.01 -8.36
CA MET A 1 -25.71 38.45 -8.04
C MET A 1 -25.95 37.24 -7.14
N ASP A 2 -25.93 36.04 -7.71
CA ASP A 2 -25.60 34.84 -6.93
C ASP A 2 -25.00 33.84 -7.92
N GLY A 3 -23.68 33.72 -7.85
CA GLY A 3 -22.84 33.00 -8.78
C GLY A 3 -22.04 31.96 -8.03
N THR A 4 -22.72 31.07 -7.31
CA THR A 4 -22.07 29.89 -6.73
C THR A 4 -22.03 28.82 -7.82
N ALA A 5 -20.89 28.72 -8.50
CA ALA A 5 -20.69 27.75 -9.57
C ALA A 5 -20.83 26.32 -8.99
N PRO A 6 -21.76 25.48 -9.50
CA PRO A 6 -22.00 24.14 -8.96
C PRO A 6 -20.82 23.16 -9.12
N GLY A 7 -19.73 23.54 -9.81
CA GLY A 7 -18.53 22.70 -9.99
C GLY A 7 -17.44 22.85 -8.92
N THR A 8 -17.45 23.91 -8.10
CA THR A 8 -16.35 24.17 -7.15
C THR A 8 -16.41 23.21 -5.95
N THR A 9 -17.60 22.94 -5.42
CA THR A 9 -17.78 22.12 -4.21
C THR A 9 -17.55 20.62 -4.45
N GLU A 10 -17.77 20.13 -5.67
CA GLU A 10 -17.46 18.75 -6.04
C GLU A 10 -15.94 18.54 -6.17
N PHE A 11 -15.27 19.48 -6.84
CA PHE A 11 -13.81 19.48 -6.98
C PHE A 11 -13.10 19.57 -5.62
N GLU A 12 -13.59 20.43 -4.72
CA GLU A 12 -13.07 20.57 -3.37
C GLU A 12 -13.18 19.28 -2.56
N ARG A 13 -14.34 18.61 -2.62
CA ARG A 13 -14.56 17.32 -1.94
C ARG A 13 -13.64 16.22 -2.46
N LEU A 14 -13.47 16.13 -3.78
CA LEU A 14 -12.54 15.18 -4.38
C LEU A 14 -11.08 15.47 -3.95
N ALA A 15 -10.67 16.73 -3.99
CA ALA A 15 -9.33 17.14 -3.60
C ALA A 15 -9.05 16.84 -2.11
N GLU A 16 -10.03 17.03 -1.25
CA GLU A 16 -9.94 16.67 0.17
C GLU A 16 -9.80 15.16 0.37
N GLY A 17 -10.62 14.35 -0.32
CA GLY A 17 -10.52 12.89 -0.24
C GLY A 17 -9.16 12.36 -0.73
N ILE A 18 -8.59 12.93 -1.80
CA ILE A 18 -7.25 12.56 -2.28
C ILE A 18 -6.19 12.86 -1.21
N ARG A 19 -6.26 14.02 -0.56
CA ARG A 19 -5.34 14.37 0.53
C ARG A 19 -5.47 13.40 1.70
N GLU A 20 -6.69 13.06 2.09
CA GLU A 20 -6.93 12.11 3.18
C GLU A 20 -6.32 10.73 2.90
N VAL A 21 -6.52 10.18 1.69
CA VAL A 21 -5.94 8.90 1.30
C VAL A 21 -4.41 8.96 1.29
N ARG A 22 -3.83 10.01 0.70
CA ARG A 22 -2.36 10.19 0.68
C ARG A 22 -1.78 10.21 2.08
N ASP A 23 -2.42 10.97 2.97
CA ASP A 23 -2.02 11.10 4.36
C ASP A 23 -2.20 9.78 5.13
N GLY A 24 -3.28 9.05 4.85
CA GLY A 24 -3.52 7.70 5.34
C GLY A 24 -2.43 6.71 4.94
N LEU A 25 -2.04 6.69 3.66
CA LEU A 25 -0.96 5.83 3.15
C LEU A 25 0.39 6.17 3.80
N THR A 26 0.69 7.47 3.99
CA THR A 26 1.92 7.92 4.66
C THR A 26 1.96 7.46 6.13
N ARG A 27 0.80 7.41 6.79
CA ARG A 27 0.64 6.97 8.19
C ARG A 27 0.37 5.48 8.35
N LEU A 28 0.19 4.72 7.29
CA LEU A 28 -0.04 3.29 7.37
C LEU A 28 1.22 2.60 7.90
N ARG A 29 1.05 1.77 8.95
CA ARG A 29 2.03 0.77 9.39
C ARG A 29 1.29 -0.54 9.55
N ALA A 30 1.81 -1.61 8.96
CA ALA A 30 1.27 -2.95 9.11
C ALA A 30 2.32 -3.85 9.74
N THR A 31 1.92 -4.57 10.79
CA THR A 31 2.80 -5.46 11.53
C THR A 31 2.35 -6.91 11.35
N ALA A 32 3.30 -7.83 11.22
CA ALA A 32 3.08 -9.26 11.27
C ALA A 32 4.06 -9.92 12.23
N HIS A 33 3.67 -11.09 12.73
CA HIS A 33 4.44 -11.87 13.68
C HIS A 33 4.71 -13.27 13.10
N SER A 34 5.86 -13.84 13.44
CA SER A 34 6.14 -15.25 13.17
C SER A 34 5.22 -16.15 14.00
N PRO A 35 5.00 -17.42 13.58
CA PRO A 35 4.10 -18.34 14.29
C PRO A 35 4.49 -18.63 15.75
N ASP A 36 5.79 -18.57 16.04
CA ASP A 36 6.35 -18.76 17.39
C ASP A 36 6.40 -17.47 18.23
N GLY A 37 6.02 -16.33 17.64
CA GLY A 37 6.05 -15.02 18.27
C GLY A 37 7.45 -14.48 18.56
N LEU A 38 8.50 -15.06 17.96
CA LEU A 38 9.89 -14.63 18.16
C LEU A 38 10.32 -13.50 17.22
N ILE A 39 9.57 -13.25 16.14
CA ILE A 39 9.90 -12.23 15.14
C ILE A 39 8.66 -11.37 14.91
N SER A 40 8.85 -10.06 14.87
CA SER A 40 7.85 -9.09 14.44
C SER A 40 8.41 -8.18 13.37
N ALA A 41 7.68 -7.98 12.28
CA ALA A 41 8.07 -7.08 11.20
C ALA A 41 6.99 -6.04 10.97
N THR A 42 7.38 -4.76 10.94
CA THR A 42 6.49 -3.65 10.61
C THR A 42 6.92 -3.01 9.29
N VAL A 43 5.95 -2.84 8.38
CA VAL A 43 6.17 -2.24 7.06
C VAL A 43 5.24 -1.04 6.82
N GLY A 44 5.65 -0.15 5.93
CA GLY A 44 4.82 0.95 5.43
C GLY A 44 3.88 0.54 4.30
N ALA A 45 3.07 1.48 3.81
CA ALA A 45 2.08 1.24 2.73
C ALA A 45 2.65 0.61 1.46
N HIS A 46 3.90 0.90 1.12
CA HIS A 46 4.58 0.37 -0.06
C HIS A 46 5.37 -0.93 0.21
N GLY A 47 5.21 -1.54 1.38
CA GLY A 47 5.96 -2.74 1.77
C GLY A 47 7.41 -2.48 2.19
N ALA A 48 7.82 -1.21 2.33
CA ALA A 48 9.12 -0.87 2.88
C ALA A 48 9.20 -1.29 4.36
N LEU A 49 10.22 -2.08 4.71
CA LEU A 49 10.48 -2.49 6.09
C LEU A 49 10.88 -1.28 6.94
N LEU A 50 10.12 -1.01 8.00
CA LEU A 50 10.33 0.11 8.91
C LEU A 50 10.94 -0.36 10.24
N ASP A 51 10.55 -1.54 10.70
CA ASP A 51 11.01 -2.11 11.96
C ASP A 51 11.03 -3.64 11.91
N LEU A 52 12.00 -4.24 12.59
CA LEU A 52 12.17 -5.68 12.73
C LEU A 52 12.63 -5.97 14.16
N ASP A 53 11.76 -6.60 14.93
CA ASP A 53 12.05 -7.09 16.28
C ASP A 53 12.32 -8.60 16.24
N ILE A 54 13.39 -9.02 16.90
CA ILE A 54 13.79 -10.42 17.01
C ILE A 54 14.06 -10.72 18.48
N ASP A 55 13.25 -11.59 19.06
CA ASP A 55 13.39 -12.03 20.43
C ASP A 55 14.70 -12.84 20.60
N PRO A 56 15.56 -12.52 21.59
CA PRO A 56 16.81 -13.21 21.83
C PRO A 56 16.69 -14.73 22.03
N ARG A 57 15.50 -15.25 22.38
CA ARG A 57 15.22 -16.69 22.47
C ARG A 57 15.48 -17.43 21.16
N VAL A 58 15.46 -16.74 20.01
CA VAL A 58 15.81 -17.31 18.71
C VAL A 58 17.22 -17.92 18.68
N TYR A 59 18.15 -17.40 19.49
CA TYR A 59 19.53 -17.88 19.52
C TYR A 59 19.74 -19.14 20.35
N ARG A 60 18.69 -19.67 20.98
CA ARG A 60 18.77 -20.93 21.75
C ARG A 60 18.90 -22.15 20.86
N ASP A 61 18.38 -22.08 19.64
CA ASP A 61 18.57 -23.08 18.59
C ASP A 61 19.13 -22.38 17.34
N PRO A 62 20.47 -22.41 17.13
CA PRO A 62 21.12 -21.58 16.13
C PRO A 62 21.00 -22.17 14.71
N ASP A 63 19.77 -22.36 14.23
CA ASP A 63 19.50 -22.63 12.81
C ASP A 63 19.33 -21.30 12.04
N SER A 64 20.44 -20.84 11.45
CA SER A 64 20.46 -19.60 10.67
C SER A 64 19.57 -19.65 9.43
N ARG A 65 19.34 -20.84 8.86
CA ARG A 65 18.51 -20.98 7.67
C ARG A 65 17.03 -20.88 8.03
N ALA A 66 16.61 -21.58 9.07
CA ALA A 66 15.26 -21.48 9.60
C ALA A 66 14.93 -20.03 10.03
N LEU A 67 15.89 -19.33 10.65
CA LEU A 67 15.72 -17.93 11.01
C LEU A 67 15.52 -17.02 9.78
N ALA A 68 16.35 -17.16 8.74
CA ALA A 68 16.21 -16.37 7.52
C ALA A 68 14.85 -16.62 6.83
N ASP A 69 14.40 -17.87 6.79
CA ASP A 69 13.09 -18.24 6.24
C ASP A 69 11.94 -17.63 7.07
N ALA A 70 12.03 -17.67 8.40
CA ALA A 70 11.04 -17.11 9.30
C ALA A 70 10.95 -15.58 9.20
N ILE A 71 12.09 -14.88 9.10
CA ILE A 71 12.13 -13.42 8.88
C ILE A 71 11.47 -13.09 7.54
N THR A 72 11.87 -13.79 6.47
CA THR A 72 11.34 -13.55 5.12
C THR A 72 9.83 -13.76 5.07
N ALA A 73 9.34 -14.84 5.69
CA ALA A 73 7.91 -15.12 5.78
C ALA A 73 7.16 -14.03 6.56
N THR A 74 7.72 -13.57 7.68
CA THR A 74 7.10 -12.54 8.53
C THR A 74 7.02 -11.19 7.80
N VAL A 75 8.08 -10.78 7.11
CA VAL A 75 8.09 -9.55 6.29
C VAL A 75 7.07 -9.63 5.15
N ARG A 76 7.00 -10.76 4.43
CA ARG A 76 5.99 -10.96 3.38
C ARG A 76 4.57 -10.83 3.93
N ALA A 77 4.31 -11.44 5.08
CA ALA A 77 3.02 -11.37 5.73
C ALA A 77 2.67 -9.95 6.23
N ALA A 78 3.66 -9.13 6.58
CA ALA A 78 3.46 -7.71 6.88
C ALA A 78 3.15 -6.91 5.61
N THR A 79 3.85 -7.16 4.51
CA THR A 79 3.62 -6.52 3.20
C THR A 79 2.24 -6.83 2.64
N GLU A 80 1.79 -8.08 2.71
CA GLU A 80 0.43 -8.47 2.31
C GLU A 80 -0.63 -7.72 3.13
N ARG A 81 -0.44 -7.62 4.45
CA ARG A 81 -1.32 -6.84 5.33
C ARG A 81 -1.33 -5.35 4.96
N ALA A 82 -0.17 -4.78 4.64
CA ALA A 82 -0.06 -3.39 4.22
C ALA A 82 -0.82 -3.14 2.90
N GLY A 83 -0.66 -4.03 1.91
CA GLY A 83 -1.39 -3.95 0.64
C GLY A 83 -2.90 -3.99 0.84
N GLN A 84 -3.40 -4.91 1.68
CA GLN A 84 -4.82 -4.98 2.00
C GLN A 84 -5.33 -3.72 2.71
N GLN A 85 -4.54 -3.14 3.62
CA GLN A 85 -4.88 -1.89 4.29
C GLN A 85 -4.87 -0.70 3.32
N ALA A 86 -3.90 -0.62 2.41
CA ALA A 86 -3.80 0.42 1.40
C ALA A 86 -5.00 0.39 0.43
N VAL A 87 -5.39 -0.79 -0.05
CA VAL A 87 -6.60 -0.98 -0.87
C VAL A 87 -7.86 -0.51 -0.11
N ARG A 88 -7.98 -0.83 1.18
CA ARG A 88 -9.11 -0.36 2.00
C ARG A 88 -9.14 1.16 2.16
N LEU A 89 -7.98 1.82 2.27
CA LEU A 89 -7.91 3.28 2.30
C LEU A 89 -8.33 3.89 0.96
N ALA A 90 -7.82 3.36 -0.16
CA ALA A 90 -8.14 3.85 -1.49
C ALA A 90 -9.63 3.69 -1.84
N ARG A 91 -10.27 2.59 -1.42
CA ARG A 91 -11.71 2.35 -1.63
C ARG A 91 -12.62 3.40 -1.01
N ARG A 92 -12.17 4.13 0.03
CA ARG A 92 -12.99 5.21 0.66
C ARG A 92 -13.15 6.43 -0.22
N LEU A 93 -12.26 6.61 -1.21
CA LEU A 93 -12.29 7.74 -2.14
C LEU A 93 -13.20 7.49 -3.35
N LEU A 94 -13.47 6.22 -3.66
CA LEU A 94 -14.34 5.84 -4.76
C LEU A 94 -15.80 5.93 -4.27
N PRO A 95 -16.65 6.80 -4.86
CA PRO A 95 -18.09 6.76 -4.57
C PRO A 95 -18.66 5.40 -5.00
N ASP A 96 -19.71 4.95 -4.32
CA ASP A 96 -20.43 3.70 -4.63
C ASP A 96 -20.80 3.68 -6.13
N GLY A 97 -20.04 2.94 -6.94
CA GLY A 97 -20.16 2.94 -8.40
C GLY A 97 -18.87 3.09 -9.21
N GLY A 98 -17.68 2.95 -8.61
CA GLY A 98 -16.49 2.61 -9.41
C GLY A 98 -16.76 1.32 -10.21
N PRO A 99 -16.29 1.21 -11.47
CA PRO A 99 -16.61 0.06 -12.32
C PRO A 99 -16.29 -1.23 -11.56
N GLU A 100 -17.20 -2.20 -11.60
CA GLU A 100 -17.12 -3.49 -10.90
C GLU A 100 -15.86 -4.33 -11.26
N ASP A 101 -14.94 -3.78 -12.05
CA ASP A 101 -13.78 -4.42 -12.66
C ASP A 101 -12.43 -3.82 -12.22
N VAL A 102 -12.36 -3.18 -11.04
CA VAL A 102 -11.07 -2.79 -10.46
C VAL A 102 -10.42 -3.98 -9.77
N ASP A 103 -9.63 -4.74 -10.53
CA ASP A 103 -8.73 -5.79 -10.06
C ASP A 103 -7.54 -5.19 -9.23
N PRO A 104 -7.08 -5.85 -8.14
CA PRO A 104 -6.32 -5.21 -7.05
C PRO A 104 -4.86 -4.84 -7.32
N ALA A 105 -4.36 -4.96 -8.55
CA ALA A 105 -3.02 -4.48 -8.92
C ALA A 105 -2.93 -2.95 -9.11
N PHE A 106 -4.06 -2.22 -9.03
CA PHE A 106 -4.20 -0.84 -9.52
C PHE A 106 -3.72 -0.77 -10.99
N ASP A 107 -4.55 -1.29 -11.91
CA ASP A 107 -4.23 -1.49 -13.34
C ASP A 107 -3.36 -0.33 -13.90
N PRO A 108 -2.12 -0.59 -14.35
CA PRO A 108 -0.98 0.33 -14.53
C PRO A 108 -1.37 1.81 -14.59
N LEU A 109 -1.47 2.42 -13.41
CA LEU A 109 -2.11 3.69 -13.04
C LEU A 109 -2.16 4.85 -14.05
N LEU A 110 -1.26 4.88 -15.00
CA LEU A 110 -1.11 5.89 -16.02
C LEU A 110 -0.44 5.12 -17.16
N HIS A 111 -1.17 4.53 -18.10
CA HIS A 111 -0.51 4.18 -19.36
C HIS A 111 -0.03 5.51 -19.94
N HIS A 112 1.25 5.82 -19.79
CA HIS A 112 1.96 6.54 -20.84
C HIS A 112 1.32 7.89 -21.20
N LEU A 113 0.82 8.62 -20.20
CA LEU A 113 0.24 9.96 -20.39
C LEU A 113 1.21 10.92 -21.10
N GLU A 114 2.48 10.58 -21.29
CA GLU A 114 3.36 11.26 -22.23
C GLU A 114 4.34 10.30 -22.95
N GLY A 115 4.38 10.35 -24.29
CA GLY A 115 5.42 9.74 -25.11
C GLY A 115 4.93 9.34 -26.52
N GLY A 116 4.35 10.24 -27.29
CA GLY A 116 5.18 11.02 -28.21
C GLY A 116 5.65 10.15 -29.39
N GLY A 117 4.88 10.18 -30.48
CA GLY A 117 5.16 9.39 -31.67
C GLY A 117 6.51 9.67 -32.32
N ARG A 118 7.06 8.64 -32.96
CA ARG A 118 7.47 8.62 -34.38
C ARG A 118 8.27 7.37 -34.72
N ALA A 119 8.08 6.97 -35.97
CA ALA A 119 8.65 5.83 -36.67
C ALA A 119 10.17 5.70 -36.59
N TRP A 120 10.67 4.47 -36.78
CA TRP A 120 11.58 4.03 -37.87
C TRP A 120 11.77 2.50 -37.71
N ARG A 121 11.43 1.65 -38.70
CA ARG A 121 12.32 1.11 -39.76
C ARG A 121 13.73 0.83 -39.19
N ARG A 122 14.19 -0.41 -39.09
CA ARG A 122 14.43 -1.39 -40.16
C ARG A 122 14.75 -2.74 -39.54
#